data_AF-A0A6J3EG86-F1
#
_entry.id   AF-A0A6J3EG86-F1
#
_cell.length_a   1.000
_cell.length_b   1.000
_cell.length_c   1.000
_cell.angle_alpha   90.00
_cell.angle_beta   90.00
_cell.angle_gamma   90.00
#
_symmetry.space_group_name_H-M   'P 1'
#
loop_
_entity.id
_entity.type
_entity.pdbx_description
1 polymer ?
#
loop_
_entity_poly.entity_id
_entity_poly.type
_entity_poly.pdbx_seq_one_letter_code
_entity_poly.pdbx_strand_id
1 'polypeptide(L)'
;MPCDMRKKIQHLNVGKTSECAQPQVRIIPAETGNARVPVRLSCHIWGFYPPEVTIIWLHNGDIMEPDDYNPISAIPNGDWSYQTQVSLLVAPVAGDTYTCSVQHVSLQEPLLEDWSPGLMLEVTILVAVATVLMVLGLGLFLAGIYRFRTRPPTPGYTPLPGDNYPAASKDPQTDTSRHRQLLVGAISDPMPWC
;
A
#
# COMPACT_ATOMS: atom_id res chain seq x y z
N MET A 1 27.50 -32.12 -8.07
CA MET A 1 28.63 -31.27 -7.66
C MET A 1 28.11 -30.37 -6.55
N PRO A 2 28.62 -30.46 -5.31
CA PRO A 2 28.20 -29.53 -4.27
C PRO A 2 28.74 -28.12 -4.57
N CYS A 3 27.94 -27.10 -4.27
CA CYS A 3 28.34 -25.70 -4.27
C CYS A 3 29.53 -25.51 -3.30
N ASP A 4 30.75 -25.47 -3.83
CA ASP A 4 31.95 -25.32 -3.01
C ASP A 4 32.28 -23.84 -2.81
N MET A 5 31.82 -23.29 -1.69
CA MET A 5 32.14 -21.93 -1.23
C MET A 5 33.60 -21.80 -0.73
N ARG A 6 34.39 -22.89 -0.75
CA ARG A 6 35.72 -22.98 -0.09
C ARG A 6 36.92 -23.02 -1.05
N LYS A 7 36.79 -22.62 -2.31
CA LYS A 7 37.97 -22.40 -3.18
C LYS A 7 38.52 -20.99 -3.08
N LYS A 8 39.15 -20.69 -1.94
CA LYS A 8 40.18 -19.64 -1.86
C LYS A 8 41.52 -20.34 -1.84
N ILE A 9 42.25 -20.24 -2.96
CA ILE A 9 43.62 -20.73 -3.17
C ILE A 9 43.72 -22.23 -3.53
N GLN A 10 43.59 -22.54 -4.83
CA GLN A 10 44.67 -23.21 -5.57
C GLN A 10 44.31 -23.31 -7.06
N HIS A 11 45.25 -22.84 -7.87
CA HIS A 11 45.30 -22.99 -9.32
C HIS A 11 45.03 -24.43 -9.71
N LEU A 12 43.85 -24.79 -10.21
CA LEU A 12 43.68 -25.99 -11.03
C LEU A 12 42.35 -25.94 -11.78
N ASN A 13 42.46 -25.87 -13.12
CA ASN A 13 41.46 -26.10 -14.16
C ASN A 13 40.07 -26.51 -13.66
N VAL A 14 39.19 -25.53 -13.45
CA VAL A 14 37.82 -25.80 -13.01
C VAL A 14 36.96 -26.00 -14.26
N GLY A 15 36.71 -27.26 -14.59
CA GLY A 15 35.57 -27.61 -15.43
C GLY A 15 34.30 -27.03 -14.81
N LYS A 16 33.58 -26.23 -15.62
CA LYS A 16 32.27 -25.61 -15.39
C LYS A 16 31.68 -25.84 -13.99
N THR A 17 32.03 -24.96 -13.03
CA THR A 17 31.33 -24.87 -11.75
C THR A 17 29.87 -24.57 -12.05
N SER A 18 28.96 -25.43 -11.62
CA SER A 18 27.53 -25.12 -11.61
C SER A 18 27.32 -23.93 -10.69
N GLU A 19 26.87 -22.81 -11.25
CA GLU A 19 26.62 -21.57 -10.52
C GLU A 19 25.42 -21.76 -9.59
N CYS A 20 25.59 -21.43 -8.32
CA CYS A 20 24.58 -21.64 -7.29
C CYS A 20 23.70 -20.40 -7.22
N ALA A 21 22.39 -20.60 -7.16
CA ALA A 21 21.43 -19.51 -7.08
C ALA A 21 20.93 -19.33 -5.65
N GLN A 22 20.80 -18.10 -5.20
CA GLN A 22 20.32 -17.77 -3.86
C GLN A 22 18.79 -17.80 -3.82
N PRO A 23 18.16 -18.50 -2.86
CA PRO A 23 16.70 -18.49 -2.71
C PRO A 23 16.20 -17.10 -2.33
N GLN A 24 15.03 -16.76 -2.85
CA GLN A 24 14.18 -15.69 -2.34
C GLN A 24 13.05 -16.30 -1.54
N VAL A 25 12.60 -15.61 -0.48
CA VAL A 25 11.55 -16.09 0.42
C VAL A 25 10.49 -15.01 0.61
N ARG A 26 9.24 -15.43 0.80
CA ARG A 26 8.15 -14.55 1.24
C ARG A 26 7.07 -15.32 1.95
N ILE A 27 6.57 -14.77 3.06
CA ILE A 27 5.41 -15.32 3.78
C ILE A 27 4.14 -14.65 3.27
N ILE A 28 3.14 -15.46 2.90
CA ILE A 28 1.83 -15.03 2.45
C ILE A 28 0.77 -15.59 3.40
N PRO A 29 0.05 -14.74 4.14
CA PRO A 29 -1.09 -15.18 4.93
C PRO A 29 -2.32 -15.42 4.03
N ALA A 30 -2.95 -16.58 4.15
CA ALA A 30 -4.26 -16.85 3.58
C ALA A 30 -5.33 -16.55 4.65
N GLU A 31 -5.99 -15.40 4.49
CA GLU A 31 -7.09 -14.96 5.35
C GLU A 31 -8.25 -15.94 5.27
N THR A 32 -8.58 -16.58 6.40
CA THR A 32 -9.70 -17.51 6.48
C THR A 32 -10.93 -16.80 7.02
N GLY A 33 -11.29 -15.65 6.44
CA GLY A 33 -12.57 -14.93 6.61
C GLY A 33 -13.01 -14.49 8.02
N ASN A 34 -12.39 -14.96 9.11
CA ASN A 34 -12.81 -14.76 10.48
C ASN A 34 -11.60 -14.77 11.43
N ALA A 35 -11.48 -13.77 12.31
CA ALA A 35 -10.38 -13.65 13.28
C ALA A 35 -10.30 -14.76 14.35
N ARG A 36 -11.30 -15.64 14.42
CA ARG A 36 -11.33 -16.83 15.30
C ARG A 36 -10.95 -18.12 14.56
N VAL A 37 -10.75 -18.03 13.25
CA VAL A 37 -10.40 -19.17 12.40
C VAL A 37 -8.87 -19.16 12.25
N PRO A 38 -8.23 -20.33 12.31
CA PRO A 38 -6.80 -20.41 12.08
C PRO A 38 -6.42 -19.80 10.72
N VAL A 39 -5.36 -19.01 10.70
CA VAL A 39 -4.76 -18.44 9.50
C VAL A 39 -3.74 -19.43 8.96
N ARG A 40 -3.79 -19.67 7.64
CA ARG A 40 -2.79 -20.49 6.96
C ARG A 40 -1.68 -19.58 6.45
N LEU A 41 -0.48 -19.70 7.03
CA LEU A 41 0.72 -19.04 6.55
C LEU A 41 1.39 -19.93 5.50
N SER A 42 1.66 -19.38 4.32
CA SER A 42 2.42 -20.07 3.28
C SER A 42 3.77 -19.38 3.08
N CYS A 43 4.86 -20.10 3.33
CA CYS A 43 6.21 -19.63 3.02
C CYS A 43 6.56 -20.08 1.60
N HIS A 44 6.72 -19.13 0.68
CA HIS A 44 7.11 -19.37 -0.70
C HIS A 44 8.61 -19.14 -0.87
N ILE A 45 9.31 -20.10 -1.47
CA ILE A 45 10.74 -20.04 -1.75
C ILE A 45 10.96 -20.30 -3.24
N TRP A 46 11.74 -19.45 -3.93
CA TRP A 46 11.99 -19.61 -5.36
C TRP A 46 13.38 -19.11 -5.77
N GLY A 47 13.78 -19.43 -7.00
CA GLY A 47 15.02 -18.92 -7.61
C GLY A 47 16.29 -19.59 -7.09
N PHE A 48 16.19 -20.78 -6.48
CA PHE A 48 17.35 -21.47 -5.90
C PHE A 48 17.83 -22.64 -6.75
N TYR A 49 19.13 -22.92 -6.63
CA TYR A 49 19.80 -24.08 -7.22
C TYR A 49 21.02 -24.40 -6.38
N PRO A 50 21.26 -25.67 -6.01
CA PRO A 50 20.58 -26.93 -6.38
C PRO A 50 19.26 -27.18 -5.62
N PRO A 51 18.48 -28.27 -5.87
CA PRO A 51 17.16 -28.45 -5.26
C PRO A 51 17.17 -28.78 -3.76
N GLU A 52 18.32 -29.12 -3.18
CA GLU A 52 18.44 -29.47 -1.76
C GLU A 52 18.28 -28.22 -0.86
N VAL A 53 17.10 -28.08 -0.25
CA VAL A 53 16.76 -26.98 0.67
C VAL A 53 16.11 -27.53 1.94
N THR A 54 16.43 -26.93 3.08
CA THR A 54 15.79 -27.24 4.37
C THR A 54 14.99 -26.04 4.83
N ILE A 55 13.72 -26.24 5.15
CA ILE A 55 12.79 -25.18 5.55
C ILE A 55 12.21 -25.53 6.91
N ILE A 56 12.29 -24.59 7.85
CA ILE A 56 11.84 -24.76 9.23
C ILE A 56 10.96 -23.56 9.60
N TRP A 57 9.85 -23.83 10.27
CA TRP A 57 9.04 -22.79 10.89
C TRP A 57 9.49 -22.55 12.33
N LEU A 58 9.56 -21.28 12.72
CA LEU A 58 9.95 -20.82 14.05
C LEU A 58 8.86 -19.89 14.63
N HIS A 59 8.48 -20.06 15.90
CA HIS A 59 7.46 -19.26 16.58
C HIS A 59 8.11 -18.72 17.82
N ASN A 60 8.31 -17.40 17.83
CA ASN A 60 9.06 -16.72 18.87
C ASN A 60 10.46 -17.36 19.14
N GLY A 61 11.03 -18.03 18.13
CA GLY A 61 12.31 -18.74 18.20
C GLY A 61 12.22 -20.26 18.39
N ASP A 62 11.05 -20.82 18.71
CA ASP A 62 10.84 -22.26 18.89
C ASP A 62 10.43 -22.93 17.58
N ILE A 63 11.00 -24.12 17.31
CA ILE A 63 10.71 -24.88 16.09
C ILE A 63 9.28 -25.43 16.13
N MET A 64 8.51 -25.24 15.05
CA MET A 64 7.24 -25.95 14.85
C MET A 64 7.32 -26.93 13.69
N GLU A 65 6.45 -27.92 13.77
CA GLU A 65 6.18 -28.84 12.68
C GLU A 65 5.20 -28.19 11.68
N PRO A 66 5.49 -28.25 10.37
CA PRO A 66 4.56 -27.79 9.36
C PRO A 66 3.30 -28.68 9.32
N ASP A 67 2.20 -28.10 8.85
CA ASP A 67 0.92 -28.81 8.67
C ASP A 67 1.01 -29.84 7.53
N ASP A 68 1.87 -29.57 6.56
CA ASP A 68 2.15 -30.47 5.44
C ASP A 68 3.30 -31.41 5.81
N TYR A 69 2.97 -32.67 6.12
CA TYR A 69 3.96 -33.74 6.37
C TYR A 69 4.65 -34.21 5.07
N ASN A 70 4.24 -33.68 3.92
CA ASN A 70 4.82 -34.03 2.66
C ASN A 70 6.29 -33.56 2.60
N PRO A 71 7.20 -34.39 2.06
CA PRO A 71 8.58 -33.98 1.87
C PRO A 71 8.61 -32.71 1.02
N ILE A 72 9.44 -31.74 1.43
CA ILE A 72 9.68 -30.50 0.70
C ILE A 72 10.06 -30.87 -0.73
N SER A 73 9.12 -30.66 -1.66
CA SER A 73 9.31 -30.98 -3.05
C SER A 73 9.72 -29.71 -3.79
N ALA A 74 10.91 -29.75 -4.38
CA ALA A 74 11.42 -28.68 -5.21
C ALA A 74 10.85 -28.85 -6.63
N ILE A 75 10.02 -27.90 -7.05
CA ILE A 75 9.40 -27.87 -8.37
C ILE A 75 10.36 -27.13 -9.31
N PRO A 76 10.77 -27.71 -10.44
CA PRO A 76 11.64 -27.03 -11.40
C PRO A 76 10.87 -25.93 -12.14
N ASN A 77 11.48 -24.76 -12.31
CA ASN A 77 10.88 -23.60 -12.98
C ASN A 77 11.21 -23.53 -14.48
N GLY A 78 12.08 -24.41 -14.99
CA GLY A 78 12.45 -24.50 -16.41
C GLY A 78 13.59 -23.56 -16.85
N ASP A 79 14.02 -22.68 -15.95
CA ASP A 79 15.15 -21.74 -16.09
C ASP A 79 16.38 -22.19 -15.28
N TRP A 80 16.48 -23.49 -14.97
CA TRP A 80 17.48 -24.10 -14.07
C TRP A 80 17.36 -23.68 -12.60
N SER A 81 16.27 -23.02 -12.21
CA SER A 81 15.93 -22.78 -10.80
C SER A 81 14.81 -23.70 -10.30
N TYR A 82 14.71 -23.79 -8.98
CA TYR A 82 13.66 -24.51 -8.29
C TYR A 82 12.81 -23.56 -7.44
N GLN A 83 11.57 -23.98 -7.19
CA GLN A 83 10.64 -23.33 -6.28
C GLN A 83 10.00 -24.35 -5.34
N THR A 84 9.62 -23.94 -4.15
CA THR A 84 8.90 -24.78 -3.19
C THR A 84 8.07 -23.91 -2.25
N GLN A 85 7.13 -24.53 -1.54
CA GLN A 85 6.30 -23.84 -0.57
C GLN A 85 5.98 -24.75 0.61
N VAL A 86 5.91 -24.18 1.81
CA VAL A 86 5.52 -24.90 3.03
C VAL A 86 4.43 -24.09 3.73
N SER A 87 3.32 -24.76 4.06
CA SER A 87 2.20 -24.14 4.76
C SER A 87 2.18 -24.53 6.24
N LEU A 88 1.76 -23.58 7.08
CA LEU A 88 1.57 -23.76 8.51
C LEU A 88 0.21 -23.17 8.89
N LEU A 89 -0.59 -23.95 9.63
CA LEU A 89 -1.89 -23.50 10.13
C LEU A 89 -1.73 -23.04 11.57
N VAL A 90 -1.99 -21.75 11.84
CA VAL A 90 -1.78 -21.16 13.17
C VAL A 90 -2.96 -20.32 13.60
N ALA A 91 -3.18 -20.18 14.89
CA ALA A 91 -4.13 -19.21 15.45
C ALA A 91 -3.33 -17.94 15.82
N PRO A 92 -3.32 -16.89 14.98
CA PRO A 92 -2.47 -15.73 15.23
C PRO A 92 -2.91 -14.97 16.49
N VAL A 93 -2.01 -14.87 17.46
CA VAL A 93 -2.19 -14.05 18.66
C VAL A 93 -1.36 -12.77 18.50
N ALA A 94 -1.94 -11.62 18.86
CA ALA A 94 -1.25 -10.34 18.81
C ALA A 94 0.03 -10.40 19.67
N GLY A 95 1.18 -10.11 19.04
CA GLY A 95 2.50 -10.16 19.67
C GLY A 95 3.32 -11.40 19.33
N ASP A 96 2.73 -12.43 18.70
CA ASP A 96 3.49 -13.57 18.19
C ASP A 96 4.27 -13.20 16.94
N THR A 97 5.43 -13.80 16.76
CA THR A 97 6.23 -13.71 15.53
C THR A 97 6.47 -15.12 14.99
N TYR A 98 6.08 -15.32 13.73
CA TYR A 98 6.29 -16.55 12.99
C TYR A 98 7.37 -16.31 11.95
N THR A 99 8.44 -17.09 11.99
CA THR A 99 9.60 -16.94 11.12
C THR A 99 9.76 -18.17 10.25
N CYS A 100 9.95 -17.98 8.95
CA CYS A 100 10.32 -19.04 8.02
C CYS A 100 11.84 -19.04 7.83
N SER A 101 12.51 -20.10 8.29
CA SER A 101 13.95 -20.29 8.18
C SER A 101 14.29 -21.19 7.00
N VAL A 102 15.02 -20.66 6.04
CA VAL A 102 15.43 -21.35 4.81
C VAL A 102 16.95 -21.55 4.83
N GLN A 103 17.37 -22.81 4.86
CA GLN A 103 18.77 -23.20 4.78
C GLN A 103 19.06 -23.82 3.41
N HIS A 104 20.05 -23.27 2.72
CA HIS A 104 20.44 -23.68 1.39
C HIS A 104 21.95 -23.54 1.21
N VAL A 105 22.57 -24.37 0.35
CA VAL A 105 24.03 -24.42 0.19
C VAL A 105 24.66 -23.16 -0.40
N SER A 106 23.87 -22.32 -1.09
CA SER A 106 24.34 -21.03 -1.59
C SER A 106 24.36 -19.93 -0.52
N LEU A 107 23.75 -20.17 0.64
CA LEU A 107 23.69 -19.26 1.76
C LEU A 107 24.69 -19.65 2.85
N GLN A 108 25.46 -18.67 3.34
CA GLN A 108 26.37 -18.88 4.48
C GLN A 108 25.60 -18.92 5.81
N GLU A 109 24.48 -18.21 5.89
CA GLU A 109 23.59 -18.08 7.04
C GLU A 109 22.15 -18.36 6.59
N PRO A 110 21.28 -18.95 7.44
CA PRO A 110 19.90 -19.22 7.07
C PRO A 110 19.17 -17.92 6.76
N LEU A 111 18.35 -17.94 5.70
CA LEU A 111 17.48 -16.83 5.36
C LEU A 111 16.24 -16.88 6.24
N LEU A 112 16.03 -15.85 7.04
CA LEU A 112 14.93 -15.73 7.99
C LEU A 112 13.95 -14.68 7.48
N GLU A 113 12.69 -15.06 7.33
CA GLU A 113 11.59 -14.15 6.98
C GLU A 113 10.57 -14.15 8.10
N ASP A 114 10.29 -12.98 8.67
CA ASP A 114 9.40 -12.82 9.82
C ASP A 114 8.00 -12.38 9.39
N TRP A 115 6.99 -12.92 10.07
CA TRP A 115 5.60 -12.54 9.93
C TRP A 115 4.98 -12.35 11.32
N SER A 116 4.32 -11.21 11.54
CA SER A 116 3.60 -10.94 12.78
C SER A 116 2.15 -10.52 12.49
N PRO A 117 1.18 -11.03 13.27
CA PRO A 117 -0.20 -10.58 13.23
C PRO A 117 -0.29 -9.22 13.92
N GLY A 118 -0.01 -8.15 13.17
CA GLY A 118 0.10 -6.81 13.74
C GLY A 118 0.34 -5.71 12.73
N LEU A 119 0.90 -6.04 11.56
CA LEU A 119 1.06 -5.07 10.47
C LEU A 119 -0.28 -4.43 10.07
N MET A 120 -1.38 -5.16 10.23
CA MET A 120 -2.73 -4.61 10.04
C MET A 120 -3.11 -3.59 11.10
N LEU A 121 -2.74 -3.74 12.38
CA LEU A 121 -3.19 -2.84 13.44
C LEU A 121 -2.55 -1.46 13.32
N GLU A 122 -1.24 -1.39 13.11
CA GLU A 122 -0.53 -0.12 12.96
C GLU A 122 -1.01 0.64 11.71
N VAL A 123 -1.14 -0.06 10.58
CA VAL A 123 -1.69 0.51 9.34
C VAL A 123 -3.16 0.89 9.51
N THR A 124 -3.96 0.09 10.22
CA THR A 124 -5.38 0.41 10.50
C THR A 124 -5.51 1.64 11.36
N ILE A 125 -4.67 1.81 12.39
CA ILE A 125 -4.66 3.01 13.23
C ILE A 125 -4.27 4.23 12.39
N LEU A 126 -3.25 4.13 11.54
CA LEU A 126 -2.82 5.22 10.67
C LEU A 126 -3.93 5.63 9.69
N VAL A 127 -4.61 4.65 9.07
CA VAL A 127 -5.77 4.88 8.20
C VAL A 127 -6.93 5.49 8.98
N ALA A 128 -7.22 5.01 10.19
CA ALA A 128 -8.28 5.54 11.04
C ALA A 128 -8.00 7.01 11.43
N VAL A 129 -6.77 7.35 11.80
CA VAL A 129 -6.39 8.73 12.11
C VAL A 129 -6.50 9.62 10.87
N ALA A 130 -5.99 9.16 9.72
CA ALA A 130 -6.07 9.90 8.47
C ALA A 130 -7.52 10.19 8.05
N THR A 131 -8.41 9.19 8.18
CA THR A 131 -9.84 9.34 7.86
C THR A 131 -10.54 10.32 8.79
N VAL A 132 -10.27 10.27 10.11
CA VAL A 132 -10.85 11.22 11.07
C VAL A 132 -10.41 12.65 10.77
N LEU A 133 -9.12 12.89 10.51
CA LEU A 133 -8.60 14.21 10.16
C LEU A 133 -9.19 14.74 8.85
N MET A 134 -9.36 13.86 7.85
CA MET A 134 -9.96 14.21 6.57
C MET A 134 -11.43 14.64 6.72
N VAL A 135 -12.22 13.91 7.52
CA VAL A 135 -13.63 14.24 7.78
C VAL A 135 -13.75 15.56 8.56
N LEU A 136 -12.93 15.75 9.59
CA LEU A 136 -12.91 17.00 10.36
C LEU A 136 -12.48 18.20 9.50
N GLY A 137 -11.45 18.04 8.70
CA GLY A 137 -10.97 19.07 7.77
C GLY A 137 -12.04 19.45 6.75
N LEU A 138 -12.71 18.48 6.14
CA LEU A 138 -13.80 18.72 5.20
C LEU A 138 -14.99 19.42 5.87
N GLY A 139 -15.37 19.01 7.09
CA GLY A 139 -16.45 19.63 7.85
C GLY A 139 -16.20 21.11 8.15
N LEU A 140 -14.99 21.46 8.61
CA LEU A 140 -14.59 22.84 8.88
C LEU A 140 -14.51 23.68 7.60
N PHE A 141 -14.01 23.10 6.51
CA PHE A 141 -13.94 23.76 5.23
C PHE A 141 -15.33 24.12 4.68
N LEU A 142 -16.28 23.17 4.72
CA LEU A 142 -17.66 23.40 4.31
C LEU A 142 -18.37 24.41 5.21
N ALA A 143 -18.19 24.34 6.54
CA ALA A 143 -18.74 25.30 7.47
C ALA A 143 -18.16 26.72 7.24
N GLY A 144 -16.85 26.82 6.95
CA GLY A 144 -16.19 28.06 6.59
C GLY A 144 -16.77 28.69 5.32
N ILE A 145 -16.95 27.89 4.26
CA ILE A 145 -17.58 28.33 3.00
C ILE A 145 -19.02 28.78 3.25
N TYR A 146 -19.79 28.02 4.03
CA TYR A 146 -21.16 28.37 4.36
C TYR A 146 -21.21 29.73 5.07
N ARG A 147 -20.42 29.90 6.14
CA ARG A 147 -20.31 31.16 6.87
C ARG A 147 -19.84 32.32 6.00
N PHE A 148 -18.95 32.07 5.03
CA PHE A 148 -18.48 33.09 4.10
C PHE A 148 -19.59 33.54 3.13
N ARG A 149 -20.34 32.58 2.58
CA ARG A 149 -21.49 32.87 1.70
C ARG A 149 -22.65 33.50 2.42
N THR A 150 -22.88 33.15 3.68
CA THR A 150 -23.94 33.74 4.51
C THR A 150 -23.49 34.98 5.28
N ARG A 151 -22.30 35.54 5.02
CA ARG A 151 -21.96 36.84 5.60
C ARG A 151 -22.90 37.87 5.00
N PRO A 152 -23.75 38.54 5.80
CA PRO A 152 -24.48 39.69 5.30
C PRO A 152 -23.46 40.74 4.85
N PRO A 153 -23.72 41.49 3.78
CA PRO A 153 -22.95 42.69 3.47
C PRO A 153 -22.88 43.56 4.74
N THR A 154 -21.69 44.06 5.07
CA THR A 154 -21.50 45.01 6.19
C THR A 154 -22.59 46.07 6.15
N PRO A 155 -23.28 46.36 7.27
CA PRO A 155 -24.22 47.47 7.33
C PRO A 155 -23.50 48.72 6.85
N GLY A 156 -24.01 49.30 5.76
CA GLY A 156 -23.56 50.61 5.30
C GLY A 156 -23.70 51.61 6.44
N TYR A 157 -22.67 52.44 6.61
CA TYR A 157 -22.60 53.46 7.66
C TYR A 157 -23.88 54.31 7.66
N THR A 158 -24.44 54.57 8.84
CA THR A 158 -25.60 55.45 9.01
C THR A 158 -25.17 56.91 8.80
N PRO A 159 -25.71 57.63 7.80
CA PRO A 159 -25.38 59.04 7.60
C PRO A 159 -25.85 59.88 8.79
N LEU A 160 -25.04 60.85 9.20
CA LEU A 160 -25.37 61.77 10.28
C LEU A 160 -26.33 62.86 9.75
N PRO A 161 -27.15 63.47 10.62
CA PRO A 161 -28.07 64.53 10.21
C PRO A 161 -27.27 65.74 9.67
N GLY A 162 -27.26 65.94 8.35
CA GLY A 162 -26.63 67.09 7.68
C GLY A 162 -25.71 66.77 6.49
N ASP A 163 -25.46 65.50 6.19
CA ASP A 163 -24.54 65.11 5.12
C ASP A 163 -25.21 65.17 3.72
N ASN A 164 -24.69 65.99 2.80
CA ASN A 164 -25.21 66.17 1.43
C ASN A 164 -24.56 65.23 0.38
N TYR A 165 -24.00 64.10 0.78
CA TYR A 165 -23.35 63.18 -0.17
C TYR A 165 -24.36 62.20 -0.79
N PRO A 166 -24.30 61.92 -2.11
CA PRO A 166 -25.22 60.98 -2.74
C PRO A 166 -24.97 59.56 -2.23
N ALA A 167 -26.04 58.88 -1.81
CA ALA A 167 -26.00 57.49 -1.39
C ALA A 167 -25.55 56.60 -2.56
N ALA A 168 -24.43 55.89 -2.39
CA ALA A 168 -24.02 54.86 -3.33
C ALA A 168 -25.00 53.68 -3.24
N SER A 169 -25.87 53.52 -4.24
CA SER A 169 -26.71 52.34 -4.39
C SER A 169 -25.81 51.11 -4.60
N LYS A 170 -25.74 50.23 -3.61
CA LYS A 170 -25.32 48.84 -3.84
C LYS A 170 -26.58 47.99 -4.00
N ASP A 171 -27.12 47.97 -5.20
CA ASP A 171 -28.03 46.89 -5.60
C ASP A 171 -27.25 45.57 -5.64
N PRO A 172 -27.72 44.50 -4.98
CA PRO A 172 -27.12 43.17 -5.10
C PRO A 172 -27.62 42.49 -6.37
N GLN A 173 -27.38 43.07 -7.55
CA GLN A 173 -27.83 42.43 -8.79
C GLN A 173 -26.99 42.82 -10.00
N THR A 174 -25.69 42.45 -10.01
CA THR A 174 -24.93 42.28 -11.25
C THR A 174 -23.56 41.65 -10.98
N ASP A 175 -23.49 40.33 -10.74
CA ASP A 175 -22.37 39.53 -11.27
C ASP A 175 -22.64 38.02 -11.31
N THR A 176 -23.68 37.61 -12.03
CA THR A 176 -23.80 36.22 -12.50
C THR A 176 -24.44 36.25 -13.88
N SER A 177 -23.76 36.88 -14.83
CA SER A 177 -24.17 36.86 -16.24
C SER A 177 -23.02 37.22 -17.20
N ARG A 178 -21.96 37.88 -16.72
CA ARG A 178 -20.90 38.40 -17.61
C ARG A 178 -19.67 37.50 -17.77
N HIS A 179 -19.81 36.18 -17.58
CA HIS A 179 -18.82 35.20 -18.04
C HIS A 179 -19.40 34.04 -18.85
N ARG A 180 -20.70 34.07 -19.19
CA ARG A 180 -21.36 33.02 -19.98
C ARG A 180 -22.13 33.58 -21.18
N GLN A 181 -21.50 34.49 -21.92
CA GLN A 181 -21.98 34.94 -23.23
C GLN A 181 -20.80 35.33 -24.14
N LEU A 182 -19.78 34.47 -24.18
CA LEU A 182 -19.00 34.27 -25.40
C LEU A 182 -19.63 33.06 -26.10
N LEU A 183 -20.68 33.32 -26.89
CA LEU A 183 -21.32 32.44 -27.89
C LEU A 183 -22.80 32.86 -27.95
N VAL A 184 -23.12 33.92 -28.69
CA VAL A 184 -24.31 34.09 -29.54
C VAL A 184 -24.23 35.50 -30.14
N GLY A 185 -24.26 35.59 -31.47
CA GLY A 185 -24.82 36.76 -32.17
C GLY A 185 -23.83 37.82 -32.63
N ALA A 186 -22.99 37.47 -33.60
CA ALA A 186 -22.42 38.45 -34.51
C ALA A 186 -23.49 38.86 -35.55
N ILE A 187 -23.43 40.13 -36.00
CA ILE A 187 -23.84 40.63 -37.33
C ILE A 187 -25.30 41.13 -37.49
N SER A 188 -25.43 42.46 -37.28
CA SER A 188 -26.07 43.50 -38.11
C SER A 188 -27.45 43.31 -38.79
N ASP A 189 -28.35 44.21 -38.38
CA ASP A 189 -29.30 45.05 -39.14
C ASP A 189 -30.56 44.48 -39.83
N PRO A 190 -31.67 45.26 -39.87
CA PRO A 190 -32.99 44.80 -40.33
C PRO A 190 -33.40 45.29 -41.74
N MET A 191 -34.05 44.37 -42.47
CA MET A 191 -35.12 44.55 -43.50
C MET A 191 -34.77 45.30 -44.82
N PRO A 192 -35.58 45.21 -45.92
CA PRO A 192 -36.91 44.65 -46.08
C PRO A 192 -37.13 43.79 -47.35
N TRP A 193 -38.37 43.35 -47.53
CA TRP A 193 -38.92 42.65 -48.69
C TRP A 193 -38.99 43.54 -49.94
N CYS A 194 -38.49 43.01 -51.06
CA CYS A 194 -38.99 43.14 -52.44
C CYS A 194 -38.47 41.94 -53.24
#